data_AF-A0A7H4MVH8-F1
#
_entry.id   AF-A0A7H4MVH8-F1
#
_cell.length_a   1.000
_cell.length_b   1.000
_cell.length_c   1.000
_cell.angle_alpha   90.00
_cell.angle_beta   90.00
_cell.angle_gamma   90.00
#
_symmetry.space_group_name_H-M   'P 1'
#
loop_
_entity.id
_entity.type
_entity.pdbx_description
1 polymer ?
#
loop_
_entity_poly.entity_id
_entity_poly.type
_entity_poly.pdbx_seq_one_letter_code
_entity_poly.pdbx_strand_id
1 'polypeptide(L)' 'MEYLQHVPQEGEEVKVDGYVLRTLQVDSHRVQKVLIVPPAQDEHELDYEV' A
#
# COMPACT_ATOMS: atom_id res chain seq x y z
N MET A 1 -8.62 -6.74 -6.46
CA MET A 1 -8.18 -6.92 -5.07
C MET A 1 -8.23 -8.41 -4.79
N GLU A 2 -7.10 -9.11 -4.85
CA GLU A 2 -7.03 -10.52 -4.45
C GLU A 2 -7.13 -10.67 -2.92
N TYR A 3 -6.70 -9.63 -2.19
CA TYR A 3 -6.60 -9.61 -0.73
C TYR A 3 -7.83 -9.10 0.01
N LEU A 4 -8.68 -8.29 -0.64
CA LEU A 4 -9.90 -7.73 -0.06
C LEU A 4 -11.07 -8.21 -0.91
N GLN A 5 -11.96 -9.02 -0.32
CA GLN A 5 -13.17 -9.53 -0.98
C GLN A 5 -14.30 -8.49 -1.06
N HIS A 6 -13.96 -7.21 -0.93
CA HIS A 6 -14.86 -6.06 -0.98
C HIS A 6 -14.12 -4.84 -1.57
N VAL A 7 -14.88 -3.78 -1.85
CA VAL A 7 -14.32 -2.48 -2.26
C VAL A 7 -13.72 -1.81 -1.01
N PRO A 8 -12.43 -1.47 -0.99
CA PRO A 8 -11.80 -0.84 0.17
C PRO A 8 -12.42 0.52 0.48
N GLN A 9 -12.38 0.92 1.75
CA GLN A 9 -12.78 2.25 2.19
C GLN A 9 -11.57 3.17 2.41
N GLU A 10 -11.80 4.49 2.37
CA GLU A 10 -10.77 5.45 2.74
C GLU A 10 -10.34 5.26 4.20
N GLY A 11 -9.03 5.27 4.43
CA GLY A 11 -8.41 4.98 5.71
C GLY A 11 -8.15 3.49 5.98
N GLU A 12 -8.74 2.57 5.20
CA GLU A 12 -8.53 1.13 5.34
C GLU A 12 -7.11 0.73 4.94
N GLU A 13 -6.53 -0.20 5.71
CA GLU A 13 -5.16 -0.69 5.53
C GLU A 13 -5.16 -2.17 5.16
N VAL A 14 -4.31 -2.53 4.20
CA VAL A 14 -4.05 -3.92 3.81
C VAL A 14 -2.56 -4.19 3.76
N LYS A 15 -2.16 -5.35 4.28
CA LYS A 15 -0.76 -5.80 4.25
C LYS A 15 -0.54 -6.71 3.06
N VAL A 16 0.45 -6.39 2.23
CA VAL A 16 0.81 -7.17 1.04
C VAL A 16 2.33 -7.27 1.02
N ASP A 17 2.86 -8.50 1.09
CA ASP A 17 4.30 -8.79 0.99
C ASP A 17 5.21 -7.90 1.87
N GLY A 18 4.79 -7.63 3.11
CA GLY A 18 5.52 -6.81 4.07
C GLY A 18 5.27 -5.29 3.95
N TYR A 19 4.65 -4.84 2.87
CA TYR A 19 4.21 -3.45 2.71
C TYR A 19 2.85 -3.23 3.38
N VAL A 20 2.63 -2.02 3.88
CA VAL A 20 1.29 -1.57 4.31
C VAL A 20 0.76 -0.61 3.26
N LEU A 21 -0.36 -0.97 2.64
CA LEU A 21 -1.09 -0.10 1.74
C LEU A 21 -2.26 0.51 2.49
N ARG A 22 -2.30 1.83 2.58
CA ARG A 22 -3.44 2.57 3.14
C ARG A 22 -4.20 3.26 2.03
N THR A 23 -5.49 2.96 1.92
CA THR A 23 -6.37 3.60 0.95
C THR A 23 -6.61 5.05 1.36
N LEU A 24 -6.25 6.00 0.50
CA LEU A 24 -6.44 7.44 0.79
C LEU A 24 -7.64 8.03 0.04
N GLN A 25 -7.95 7.50 -1.13
CA GLN A 25 -9.05 8.00 -1.94
C GLN A 25 -9.70 6.88 -2.74
N VAL A 26 -11.03 6.81 -2.66
CA VAL A 26 -11.86 5.89 -3.45
C VAL A 26 -12.89 6.71 -4.21
N ASP A 27 -12.97 6.49 -5.52
CA ASP A 27 -13.99 7.10 -6.36
C ASP A 27 -14.59 6.06 -7.29
N SER A 28 -15.92 6.06 -7.42
CA SER A 28 -16.66 5.13 -8.29
C SER A 28 -16.26 3.66 -8.08
N HIS A 29 -16.11 3.23 -6.83
CA HIS A 29 -15.67 1.88 -6.42
C HIS A 29 -14.22 1.51 -6.82
N ARG A 30 -13.44 2.49 -7.25
CA ARG A 30 -12.04 2.30 -7.65
C ARG A 30 -11.14 3.08 -6.72
N VAL A 31 -10.11 2.40 -6.22
CA VAL A 31 -9.03 3.05 -5.47
C VAL A 31 -8.27 3.96 -6.44
N GLN A 32 -8.20 5.25 -6.12
CA GLN A 32 -7.50 6.25 -6.92
C GLN A 32 -6.13 6.58 -6.33
N LYS A 33 -6.02 6.56 -4.99
CA LYS A 33 -4.78 6.89 -4.29
C LYS A 33 -4.57 5.98 -3.09
N VAL A 34 -3.32 5.53 -2.93
CA VAL A 34 -2.85 4.79 -1.76
C VAL A 34 -1.58 5.43 -1.21
N LEU A 35 -1.38 5.32 0.10
CA LEU A 35 -0.07 5.47 0.72
C LEU A 35 0.54 4.07 0.81
N ILE A 36 1.78 3.92 0.37
CA ILE A 36 2.55 2.69 0.52
C ILE A 36 3.59 2.95 1.59
N VAL A 37 3.51 2.21 2.68
CA VAL A 37 4.53 2.19 3.72
C VAL A 37 5.41 0.97 3.46
N PRO A 38 6.71 1.15 3.18
CA PRO A 38 7.61 0.03 3.02
C PRO A 38 7.72 -0.77 4.32
N PRO A 39 8.00 -2.08 4.25
CA PRO A 39 8.47 -2.80 5.44
C PRO A 39 9.67 -2.04 6.01
N ALA A 40 9.84 -2.07 7.32
CA ALA A 40 11.08 -1.59 7.94
C ALA A 40 12.23 -2.46 7.41
N GLN A 41 12.89 -2.01 6.34
CA GLN A 41 14.13 -2.62 5.86
C GLN A 41 15.24 -2.15 6.79
N ASP A 42 16.09 -3.08 7.21
CA ASP A 42 17.43 -2.76 7.69
C ASP A 42 18.09 -1.83 6.65
N GLU A 43 18.63 -0.70 7.11
CA GLU A 43 19.07 0.48 6.35
C GLU A 43 20.14 0.24 5.25
N HIS A 44 20.49 -1.01 4.92
CA HIS A 44 21.71 -1.39 4.21
C HIS A 44 21.57 -1.74 2.72
N GLU A 45 20.37 -1.79 2.12
CA GLU A 45 20.19 -2.25 0.71
C GLU A 45 19.77 -1.15 -0.29
N LEU A 46 19.99 0.13 0.03
CA LEU A 46 19.72 1.24 -0.91
C LEU A 46 21.00 1.81 -1.54
N ASP A 47 21.87 0.93 -2.06
CA ASP A 47 23.03 1.31 -2.87
C ASP A 47 22.59 1.59 -4.32
N TYR A 48 22.07 2.79 -4.57
CA TYR A 48 21.87 3.29 -5.93
C TYR A 48 23.18 3.91 -6.45
N GLU A 49 23.99 3.14 -7.20
CA GLU A 49 25.08 3.70 -8.01
C GLU A 49 24.51 4.30 -9.32
N VAL A 50 24.94 5.53 -9.67
CA VAL A 50 24.55 6.29 -10.89
C VAL A 50 25.72 6.39 -11.85
#